data_AF-A0A3Q1HVN0-F1
#
_entry.id   AF-A0A3Q1HVN0-F1
#
_cell.length_a   1.000
_cell.length_b   1.000
_cell.length_c   1.000
_cell.angle_alpha   90.00
_cell.angle_beta   90.00
_cell.angle_gamma   90.00
#
_symmetry.space_group_name_H-M   'P 1'
#
loop_
_entity.id
_entity.type
_entity.pdbx_description
1 polymer ?
#
loop_
_entity_poly.entity_id
_entity_poly.type
_entity_poly.pdbx_seq_one_letter_code
_entity_poly.pdbx_strand_id
1 'polypeptide(L)'
;MAAQGGGVLFQEKVSRLLSKRDGKAVLKPNRPLALRDAVANRKLKKGEATCITEMSMLMACWKQNNFVDGLCSDEVKSFYTCVEKAQAAMKDKSEKNSHQGGRLHPKLATTLLKRYPNLRTEI
;
A
#
# COMPACT_ATOMS: atom_id res chain seq x y z
N MET A 1 2.21 22.49 19.19
CA MET A 1 1.20 22.32 20.25
C MET A 1 0.40 21.05 19.97
N ALA A 2 0.62 19.96 20.71
CA ALA A 2 -0.23 18.76 20.66
C ALA A 2 -0.03 17.93 21.94
N ALA A 3 -0.40 18.49 23.08
CA ALA A 3 -0.52 17.77 24.34
C ALA A 3 -1.57 18.49 25.18
N GLN A 4 -2.84 18.39 24.76
CA GLN A 4 -3.96 18.88 25.57
C GLN A 4 -4.82 17.67 25.97
N GLY A 5 -4.80 17.35 27.26
CA GLY A 5 -5.82 16.58 28.00
C GLY A 5 -5.92 15.06 27.80
N GLY A 6 -5.73 14.53 26.60
CA GLY A 6 -6.06 13.12 26.30
C GLY A 6 -4.99 12.08 26.65
N GLY A 7 -3.73 12.49 26.82
CA GLY A 7 -2.60 11.58 26.95
C GLY A 7 -2.62 10.73 28.23
N VAL A 8 -3.01 11.32 29.36
CA VAL A 8 -3.00 10.65 30.67
C VAL A 8 -4.10 9.59 30.75
N LEU A 9 -5.32 9.93 30.33
CA LEU A 9 -6.44 8.98 30.28
C LEU A 9 -6.17 7.82 29.32
N PHE A 10 -5.47 8.09 28.21
CA PHE A 10 -5.05 7.05 27.28
C PHE A 10 -4.02 6.10 27.91
N GLN A 11 -3.00 6.62 28.58
CA GLN A 11 -1.97 5.81 29.24
C GLN A 11 -2.57 4.93 30.36
N GLU A 12 -3.50 5.47 31.15
CA GLU A 12 -4.19 4.72 32.20
C GLU A 12 -5.07 3.61 31.63
N LYS A 13 -5.75 3.87 30.51
CA LYS A 13 -6.53 2.83 29.81
C LYS A 13 -5.62 1.73 29.27
N VAL A 14 -4.48 2.09 28.67
CA VAL A 14 -3.51 1.12 28.14
C VAL A 14 -2.92 0.27 29.26
N SER A 15 -2.59 0.87 30.41
CA SER A 15 -2.04 0.12 31.54
C SER A 15 -3.03 -0.92 32.08
N ARG A 16 -4.32 -0.60 32.15
CA ARG A 16 -5.39 -1.55 32.50
C ARG A 16 -5.49 -2.69 31.50
N LEU A 17 -5.38 -2.42 30.20
CA LEU A 17 -5.47 -3.45 29.14
C LEU A 17 -4.26 -4.40 29.09
N LEU A 18 -3.09 -3.95 29.54
CA LEU A 18 -1.88 -4.76 29.67
C LEU A 18 -1.82 -5.54 30.99
N SER A 19 -2.54 -5.06 32.00
CA SER A 19 -2.59 -5.65 33.34
C SER A 19 -3.23 -7.05 33.31
N LYS A 20 -2.69 -7.94 34.15
CA LYS A 20 -3.26 -9.27 34.43
C LYS A 20 -4.08 -9.30 35.73
N ARG A 21 -4.35 -8.14 36.33
CA ARG A 21 -5.02 -8.04 37.65
C ARG A 21 -6.37 -8.77 37.69
N ASP A 22 -7.15 -8.69 36.62
CA ASP A 22 -8.47 -9.32 36.53
C ASP A 22 -8.45 -10.59 35.65
N GLY A 23 -7.28 -11.24 35.49
CA GLY A 23 -7.11 -12.46 34.71
C GLY A 23 -6.24 -12.29 33.45
N LYS A 24 -6.70 -12.81 32.31
CA LYS A 24 -5.91 -12.75 31.06
C LYS A 24 -5.87 -11.31 30.54
N ALA A 25 -4.67 -10.76 30.40
CA ALA A 25 -4.45 -9.45 29.78
C ALA A 25 -5.07 -9.38 28.37
N VAL A 26 -5.75 -8.27 28.10
CA VAL A 26 -6.48 -8.02 26.84
C VAL A 26 -5.49 -7.75 25.70
N LEU A 27 -4.43 -6.99 25.97
CA LEU A 27 -3.36 -6.73 25.01
C LEU A 27 -2.11 -7.50 25.40
N LYS A 28 -1.52 -8.20 24.42
CA LYS A 28 -0.27 -8.95 24.56
C LYS A 28 0.69 -8.54 23.43
N PRO A 29 1.30 -7.36 23.53
CA PRO A 29 2.15 -6.86 22.46
C PRO A 29 3.48 -7.62 22.42
N ASN A 30 3.86 -8.11 21.25
CA ASN A 30 5.16 -8.78 21.03
C ASN A 30 6.34 -7.80 20.91
N ARG A 31 6.07 -6.49 20.95
CA ARG A 31 7.03 -5.38 20.84
C ARG A 31 6.62 -4.26 21.79
N PRO A 32 7.57 -3.45 22.30
CA PRO A 32 7.23 -2.33 23.16
C PRO A 32 6.33 -1.32 22.43
N LEU A 33 5.35 -0.77 23.15
CA LEU A 33 4.42 0.25 22.65
C LEU A 33 5.09 1.63 22.63
N ALA A 34 6.20 1.74 21.91
CA ALA A 34 6.97 2.98 21.74
C ALA A 34 7.11 3.32 20.26
N LEU A 35 7.07 4.62 19.95
CA LEU A 35 7.24 5.10 18.58
C LEU A 35 8.69 4.88 18.10
N ARG A 36 8.81 4.50 16.82
CA ARG A 36 10.08 4.33 16.13
C ARG A 36 10.45 5.60 15.38
N ASP A 37 11.75 5.81 15.19
CA ASP A 37 12.30 6.98 14.49
C ASP A 37 12.38 6.76 12.97
N ALA A 38 11.53 5.85 12.46
CA ALA A 38 11.44 5.48 11.06
C ALA A 38 10.03 5.02 10.73
N VAL A 39 9.60 5.27 9.49
CA VAL A 39 8.33 4.79 8.95
C VAL A 39 8.55 3.60 8.03
N ALA A 40 7.54 2.74 7.93
CA ALA A 40 7.60 1.62 7.00
C ALA A 40 7.66 2.11 5.55
N ASN A 41 8.50 1.47 4.73
CA ASN A 41 8.47 1.69 3.29
C ASN A 41 7.12 1.27 2.71
N ARG A 42 6.61 2.06 1.77
CA ARG A 42 5.39 1.71 1.06
C ARG A 42 5.68 0.49 0.19
N LYS A 43 4.91 -0.59 0.40
CA LYS A 43 4.94 -1.73 -0.51
C LYS A 43 4.41 -1.27 -1.86
N LEU A 44 5.12 -1.63 -2.94
CA LEU A 44 4.57 -1.48 -4.27
C LEU A 44 3.30 -2.34 -4.35
N LYS A 45 2.26 -1.83 -5.02
CA LYS A 45 1.09 -2.64 -5.32
C LYS A 45 1.57 -3.84 -6.15
N LYS A 46 1.13 -5.04 -5.78
CA LYS A 46 1.39 -6.24 -6.58
C LYS A 46 0.76 -6.02 -7.97
N GLY A 47 1.42 -6.48 -9.03
CA GLY A 47 0.88 -6.39 -10.37
C GLY A 47 -0.43 -7.18 -10.47
N GLU A 48 -1.46 -6.54 -10.99
CA GLU A 48 -2.70 -7.20 -11.41
C GLU A 48 -2.62 -7.39 -12.93
N ALA A 49 -3.17 -8.48 -13.44
CA ALA A 49 -3.24 -8.69 -14.89
C ALA A 49 -4.14 -7.61 -15.50
N THR A 50 -3.58 -6.85 -16.44
CA THR A 50 -4.30 -5.83 -17.21
C THR A 50 -4.86 -6.44 -18.49
N CYS A 51 -5.90 -5.85 -19.07
CA CYS A 51 -6.50 -6.27 -20.35
C CYS A 51 -7.19 -7.65 -20.34
N ILE A 52 -7.66 -8.10 -19.18
CA ILE A 52 -8.34 -9.41 -19.04
C ILE A 52 -9.64 -9.44 -19.85
N THR A 53 -10.36 -8.33 -19.89
CA THR A 53 -11.63 -8.19 -20.60
C THR A 53 -11.45 -8.38 -22.10
N GLU A 54 -10.49 -7.68 -22.70
CA GLU A 54 -10.16 -7.74 -24.12
C GLU A 54 -9.59 -9.11 -24.47
N MET A 55 -8.77 -9.69 -23.58
CA MET A 55 -8.28 -11.06 -23.74
C MET A 55 -9.44 -12.07 -23.76
N SER A 56 -10.45 -11.92 -22.88
CA SER A 56 -11.59 -12.83 -22.85
C SER A 56 -12.46 -12.75 -24.11
N MET A 57 -12.62 -11.56 -24.68
CA MET A 57 -13.33 -11.36 -25.95
C MET A 57 -12.58 -11.99 -27.12
N LEU A 58 -11.25 -11.77 -27.19
CA LEU A 58 -10.41 -12.39 -28.21
C LEU A 58 -10.46 -13.92 -28.17
N MET A 59 -10.36 -14.50 -26.97
CA MET A 59 -10.45 -15.96 -26.79
C MET A 59 -11.83 -16.50 -27.17
N ALA A 60 -12.89 -15.74 -26.93
CA ALA A 60 -14.24 -16.11 -27.34
C ALA A 60 -14.38 -16.11 -28.88
N CYS A 61 -13.87 -15.08 -29.55
CA CYS A 61 -13.88 -15.01 -31.01
C CYS A 61 -13.04 -16.13 -31.63
N TRP A 62 -11.82 -16.34 -31.14
CA TRP A 62 -10.96 -17.42 -31.60
C TRP A 62 -11.61 -18.79 -31.47
N LYS A 63 -12.29 -19.05 -30.34
CA LYS A 63 -12.99 -20.32 -30.13
C LYS A 63 -14.11 -20.55 -31.14
N GLN A 64 -14.79 -19.50 -31.59
CA GLN A 64 -15.86 -19.59 -32.60
C GLN A 64 -15.31 -19.71 -34.03
N ASN A 65 -14.15 -19.11 -34.29
CA ASN A 65 -13.58 -18.95 -35.63
C ASN A 65 -12.31 -19.79 -35.87
N ASN A 66 -12.16 -20.91 -35.15
CA ASN A 66 -11.01 -21.83 -35.26
C ASN A 66 -9.65 -21.13 -35.14
N PHE A 67 -9.55 -20.13 -34.26
CA PHE A 67 -8.32 -19.38 -33.98
C PHE A 67 -7.73 -18.66 -35.20
N VAL A 68 -8.56 -18.29 -36.18
CA VAL A 68 -8.13 -17.51 -37.35
C VAL A 68 -8.18 -16.02 -37.02
N ASP A 69 -7.00 -15.39 -36.91
CA ASP A 69 -6.87 -13.96 -36.56
C ASP A 69 -7.60 -13.02 -37.52
N GLY A 70 -7.64 -13.34 -38.81
CA GLY A 70 -8.32 -12.52 -39.81
C GLY A 70 -9.83 -12.33 -39.54
N LEU A 71 -10.48 -13.34 -38.94
CA LEU A 71 -11.90 -13.31 -38.58
C LEU A 71 -12.15 -12.60 -37.23
N CYS A 72 -11.11 -12.43 -36.42
CA CYS A 72 -11.16 -11.79 -35.10
C CYS A 72 -10.35 -10.49 -35.07
N SER A 73 -10.20 -9.82 -36.22
CA SER A 73 -9.25 -8.71 -36.38
C SER A 73 -9.57 -7.51 -35.48
N ASP A 74 -10.84 -7.31 -35.12
CA ASP A 74 -11.28 -6.22 -34.26
C ASP A 74 -10.99 -6.52 -32.78
N GLU A 75 -11.22 -7.76 -32.35
CA GLU A 75 -10.86 -8.23 -31.01
C GLU A 75 -9.35 -8.18 -30.82
N VAL A 76 -8.57 -8.61 -31.83
CA VAL A 76 -7.10 -8.54 -31.83
C VAL A 76 -6.63 -7.09 -31.67
N LYS A 77 -7.15 -6.16 -32.48
CA LYS A 77 -6.80 -4.73 -32.38
C LYS A 77 -7.15 -4.15 -31.01
N SER A 78 -8.32 -4.50 -30.46
CA SER A 78 -8.75 -4.00 -29.15
C SER A 78 -7.83 -4.48 -28.02
N PHE A 79 -7.42 -5.75 -28.06
CA PHE A 79 -6.48 -6.32 -27.10
C PHE A 79 -5.12 -5.63 -27.17
N TYR A 80 -4.53 -5.49 -28.36
CA TYR A 80 -3.24 -4.81 -28.50
C TYR A 80 -3.30 -3.33 -28.11
N THR A 81 -4.39 -2.63 -28.43
CA THR A 81 -4.61 -1.25 -27.98
C THR A 81 -4.63 -1.15 -26.46
N CYS A 82 -5.27 -2.11 -25.78
CA CYS A 82 -5.24 -2.16 -24.31
C CYS A 82 -3.80 -2.42 -23.80
N VAL A 83 -3.08 -3.36 -24.41
CA VAL A 83 -1.70 -3.69 -24.01
C VAL A 83 -0.78 -2.48 -24.15
N GLU A 84 -0.86 -1.74 -25.24
CA GLU A 84 -0.05 -0.52 -25.45
C GLU A 84 -0.35 0.54 -24.39
N LYS A 85 -1.63 0.81 -24.11
CA LYS A 85 -2.05 1.73 -23.05
C LYS A 85 -1.59 1.27 -21.67
N ALA A 86 -1.69 -0.03 -21.38
CA ALA A 86 -1.24 -0.60 -20.11
C ALA A 86 0.28 -0.46 -19.95
N GLN A 87 1.07 -0.75 -21.00
CA GLN A 87 2.52 -0.58 -21.00
C GLN A 87 2.92 0.89 -20.81
N ALA A 88 2.27 1.82 -21.51
CA ALA A 88 2.50 3.25 -21.33
C ALA A 88 2.19 3.71 -19.89
N ALA A 89 1.06 3.28 -19.33
CA ALA A 89 0.68 3.60 -17.96
C ALA A 89 1.62 3.01 -16.89
N MET A 90 2.23 1.85 -17.16
CA MET A 90 3.23 1.25 -16.26
C MET A 90 4.53 2.07 -16.23
N LYS A 91 5.00 2.55 -17.40
CA LYS A 91 6.16 3.44 -17.50
C LYS A 91 5.90 4.78 -16.80
N ASP A 92 4.71 5.33 -16.94
CA ASP A 92 4.31 6.56 -16.24
C ASP A 92 4.23 6.40 -14.70
N LYS A 93 3.79 5.23 -14.22
CA LYS A 93 3.66 4.95 -12.79
C LYS A 93 5.00 4.79 -12.09
N SER A 94 6.04 4.29 -12.77
CA SER A 94 7.39 4.23 -12.18
C SER A 94 7.93 5.64 -11.90
N GLU A 95 7.70 6.58 -12.82
CA GLU A 95 8.13 7.98 -12.68
C GLU A 95 7.30 8.75 -11.63
N LYS A 96 5.96 8.58 -11.64
CA LYS A 96 5.03 9.33 -10.77
C LYS A 96 4.97 8.84 -9.32
N ASN A 97 5.59 7.70 -8.98
CA ASN A 97 5.62 7.18 -7.61
C ASN A 97 6.41 8.06 -6.62
N SER A 98 7.15 9.06 -7.11
CA SER A 98 7.86 10.05 -6.28
C SER A 98 6.90 11.10 -5.66
N HIS A 99 5.75 11.40 -6.30
CA HIS A 99 4.91 12.55 -5.95
C HIS A 99 3.43 12.23 -5.76
N GLN A 100 3.09 11.12 -5.08
CA GLN A 100 1.67 10.87 -4.75
C GLN A 100 1.20 11.80 -3.63
N GLY A 101 0.35 12.76 -4.02
CA GLY A 101 -0.08 13.92 -3.24
C GLY A 101 -0.57 13.64 -1.82
N GLY A 102 -0.27 14.61 -0.95
CA GLY A 102 -0.77 14.72 0.43
C GLY A 102 0.11 14.09 1.52
N ARG A 103 1.00 13.14 1.20
CA ARG A 103 1.88 12.48 2.18
C ARG A 103 3.36 12.56 1.80
N LEU A 104 4.21 12.78 2.80
CA LEU A 104 5.67 12.75 2.62
C LEU A 104 6.14 11.37 2.18
N HIS A 105 7.13 11.34 1.28
CA HIS A 105 7.80 10.11 0.91
C HIS A 105 8.47 9.46 2.14
N PRO A 106 8.41 8.13 2.33
CA PRO A 106 8.93 7.47 3.55
C PRO A 106 10.39 7.79 3.87
N LYS A 107 11.23 8.00 2.86
CA LYS A 107 12.62 8.44 3.05
C LYS A 107 12.70 9.80 3.71
N LEU A 108 11.92 10.78 3.24
CA LEU A 108 11.89 12.14 3.78
C LEU A 108 11.33 12.15 5.22
N ALA A 109 10.25 11.41 5.45
CA ALA A 109 9.66 11.27 6.78
C ALA A 109 10.65 10.61 7.77
N THR A 110 11.36 9.57 7.34
CA THR A 110 12.38 8.91 8.17
C THR A 110 13.57 9.83 8.46
N THR A 111 14.03 10.63 7.49
CA THR A 111 15.08 11.63 7.73
C THR A 111 14.65 12.66 8.77
N LEU A 112 13.40 13.11 8.71
CA LEU A 112 12.85 14.05 9.71
C LEU A 112 12.77 13.43 11.11
N LEU A 113 12.25 12.20 11.21
CA LEU A 113 12.16 11.48 12.49
C LEU A 113 13.53 11.18 13.11
N LYS A 114 14.56 10.97 12.29
CA LYS A 114 15.94 10.79 12.79
C LYS A 114 16.54 12.07 13.35
N ARG A 115 16.14 13.25 12.86
CA ARG A 115 16.59 14.55 13.40
C ARG A 115 15.96 14.84 14.75
N TYR A 116 14.74 14.37 14.97
CA TYR A 116 13.97 14.55 16.21
C TYR A 116 13.49 13.19 16.73
N PRO A 117 14.41 12.37 17.28
CA PRO A 117 14.07 11.03 17.74
C PRO A 117 13.17 11.06 18.98
N ASN A 118 12.39 10.00 19.18
CA ASN A 118 11.62 9.83 20.40
C ASN A 118 12.56 9.53 21.57
N LEU A 119 12.42 10.29 22.65
CA LEU A 119 13.11 10.01 23.91
C LEU A 119 12.54 8.71 24.49
N ARG A 120 13.38 7.66 24.57
CA ARG A 120 12.98 6.34 25.11
C ARG A 120 13.53 6.07 26.51
N THR A 121 14.49 6.87 26.93
CA THR A 121 15.09 6.86 28.25
C THR A 121 15.15 8.31 28.72
N GLU A 122 14.81 8.54 29.98
CA GLU A 122 15.03 9.84 30.63
C GLU A 122 16.55 10.12 30.66
N ILE A 123 16.95 11.39 30.48
CA ILE A 123 18.34 11.85 30.55
C ILE A 123 18.65 12.21 32.00
#